data_AF-A0A1H8XPS2-F1
#
_entry.id   AF-A0A1H8XPS2-F1
#
_cell.length_a   1.000
_cell.length_b   1.000
_cell.length_c   1.000
_cell.angle_alpha   90.00
_cell.angle_beta   90.00
_cell.angle_gamma   90.00
#
_symmetry.space_group_name_H-M   'P 1'
#
loop_
_entity.id
_entity.type
_entity.pdbx_description
1 polymer ?
#
loop_
_entity_poly.entity_id
_entity_poly.type
_entity_poly.pdbx_seq_one_letter_code
_entity_poly.pdbx_strand_id
1 'polypeptide(L)'
;MPTLTDRQRVELAIPAYLLFALSSAPDAFVPADPDLAARAEADIAAMRADIQAALLEPFGDLTGKKQHALLRRVERIGKGVITGWGNRSALSVMLTLWYFLKDLTDREVLILWQGSAMERATSRLLPMFAHGFEEEKRDTAAQEQARQLLARLQVEGLYD
;
A
#
# COMPACT_ATOMS: atom_id res chain seq x y z
N MET A 1 -7.42 17.22 9.02
CA MET A 1 -6.05 16.68 9.12
C MET A 1 -5.11 17.78 9.60
N PRO A 2 -4.08 17.45 10.40
CA PRO A 2 -3.01 18.41 10.69
C PRO A 2 -2.32 18.85 9.38
N THR A 3 -1.69 20.02 9.39
CA THR A 3 -0.96 20.52 8.23
C THR A 3 0.25 19.63 7.95
N LEU A 4 0.15 18.78 6.91
CA LEU A 4 1.21 17.85 6.53
C LEU A 4 2.34 18.57 5.79
N THR A 5 3.58 18.26 6.13
CA THR A 5 4.75 18.63 5.33
C THR A 5 4.78 17.88 4.00
N ASP A 6 5.48 18.42 3.00
CA ASP A 6 5.61 17.75 1.69
C ASP A 6 6.19 16.34 1.80
N ARG A 7 7.09 16.09 2.78
CA ARG A 7 7.62 14.76 3.09
C ARG A 7 6.54 13.83 3.62
N GLN A 8 5.81 14.22 4.66
CA GLN A 8 4.74 13.40 5.25
C GLN A 8 3.65 13.04 4.25
N ARG A 9 3.33 13.94 3.32
CA ARG A 9 2.36 13.67 2.26
C ARG A 9 2.84 12.54 1.34
N VAL A 10 4.12 12.55 0.99
CA VAL A 10 4.75 11.50 0.19
C VAL A 10 4.80 10.19 0.97
N GLU A 11 5.16 10.23 2.25
CA GLU A 11 5.19 9.06 3.15
C GLU A 11 3.83 8.38 3.31
N LEU A 12 2.75 9.18 3.43
CA LEU A 12 1.37 8.67 3.49
C LEU A 12 0.90 8.10 2.14
N ALA A 13 1.34 8.68 1.03
CA ALA A 13 0.89 8.30 -0.30
C ALA A 13 1.59 7.05 -0.87
N ILE A 14 2.83 6.78 -0.46
CA ILE A 14 3.63 5.66 -1.00
C ILE A 14 2.97 4.29 -0.76
N PRO A 15 2.54 3.92 0.46
CA PRO A 15 1.90 2.63 0.69
C PRO A 15 0.66 2.44 -0.19
N ALA A 16 -0.17 3.48 -0.30
CA ALA A 16 -1.35 3.48 -1.16
C ALA A 16 -0.99 3.30 -2.64
N TYR A 17 0.04 4.01 -3.13
CA TYR A 17 0.52 3.84 -4.50
C TYR A 17 0.98 2.42 -4.80
N LEU A 18 1.77 1.82 -3.89
CA LEU A 18 2.30 0.46 -4.02
C LEU A 18 1.18 -0.59 -4.03
N LEU A 19 0.21 -0.47 -3.11
CA LEU A 19 -0.97 -1.33 -3.07
C LEU A 19 -1.85 -1.16 -4.31
N PHE A 20 -2.02 0.07 -4.81
CA PHE A 20 -2.79 0.32 -6.02
C PHE A 20 -2.15 -0.35 -7.24
N ALA A 21 -0.84 -0.22 -7.40
CA ALA A 21 -0.09 -0.85 -8.47
C ALA A 21 -0.19 -2.39 -8.39
N LEU A 22 -0.02 -2.97 -7.20
CA LEU A 22 -0.20 -4.40 -6.99
C LEU A 22 -1.62 -4.86 -7.32
N SER A 23 -2.63 -4.07 -6.96
CA SER A 23 -4.01 -4.42 -7.27
C SER A 23 -4.30 -4.47 -8.77
N SER A 24 -3.48 -3.83 -9.59
CA SER A 24 -3.59 -3.86 -11.05
C SER A 24 -2.78 -5.00 -11.68
N ALA A 25 -2.00 -5.75 -10.89
CA ALA A 25 -1.24 -6.89 -11.39
C ALA A 25 -2.18 -8.07 -11.73
N PRO A 26 -1.86 -8.85 -12.78
CA PRO A 26 -2.52 -10.12 -13.03
C PRO A 26 -2.46 -11.00 -11.78
N ASP A 27 -3.54 -11.74 -11.54
CA ASP A 27 -3.64 -12.75 -10.48
C ASP A 27 -3.53 -12.25 -9.01
N ALA A 28 -3.47 -10.93 -8.76
CA ALA A 28 -3.30 -10.40 -7.41
C ALA A 28 -4.49 -10.63 -6.46
N PHE A 29 -5.68 -10.89 -7.01
CA PHE A 29 -6.91 -11.11 -6.26
C PHE A 29 -7.82 -12.12 -6.97
N VAL A 30 -7.31 -13.32 -7.22
CA VAL A 30 -8.11 -14.42 -7.77
C VAL A 30 -8.93 -15.06 -6.64
N PRO A 31 -10.27 -15.13 -6.76
CA PRO A 31 -11.09 -15.84 -5.77
C PRO A 31 -10.72 -17.32 -5.73
N ALA A 32 -10.62 -17.88 -4.52
CA ALA A 32 -10.39 -19.32 -4.35
C ALA A 32 -11.59 -20.16 -4.83
N ASP A 33 -12.80 -19.59 -4.75
CA ASP A 33 -14.04 -20.21 -5.20
C ASP A 33 -14.67 -19.34 -6.32
N PRO A 34 -14.85 -19.88 -7.55
CA PRO A 34 -15.52 -19.19 -8.64
C PRO A 34 -16.94 -18.71 -8.30
N ASP A 35 -17.65 -19.39 -7.41
CA ASP A 35 -19.02 -19.02 -7.01
C ASP A 35 -19.04 -17.74 -6.16
N LEU A 36 -17.88 -17.36 -5.59
CA LEU A 36 -17.68 -16.10 -4.86
C LEU A 36 -17.17 -14.96 -5.77
N ALA A 37 -16.93 -15.21 -7.06
CA ALA A 37 -16.28 -14.24 -7.95
C ALA A 37 -16.98 -12.89 -8.03
N ALA A 38 -18.32 -12.87 -8.15
CA ALA A 38 -19.08 -11.62 -8.24
C ALA A 38 -19.01 -10.80 -6.94
N ARG A 39 -19.02 -11.46 -5.77
CA ARG A 39 -18.85 -10.78 -4.48
C ARG A 39 -17.42 -10.28 -4.31
N ALA A 40 -16.44 -11.10 -4.68
CA ALA A 40 -15.03 -10.74 -4.63
C ALA A 40 -14.73 -9.54 -5.54
N GLU A 41 -15.33 -9.48 -6.73
CA GLU A 41 -15.19 -8.33 -7.64
C GLU A 41 -15.67 -7.02 -7.01
N ALA A 42 -16.84 -7.03 -6.37
CA ALA A 42 -17.36 -5.86 -5.68
C ALA A 42 -16.46 -5.42 -4.50
N ASP A 43 -15.97 -6.39 -3.72
CA ASP A 43 -15.06 -6.11 -2.59
C ASP A 43 -13.70 -5.57 -3.08
N ILE A 44 -13.13 -6.14 -4.15
CA ILE A 44 -11.90 -5.67 -4.81
C ILE A 44 -12.10 -4.26 -5.35
N ALA A 45 -13.22 -3.97 -6.01
CA ALA A 45 -13.52 -2.66 -6.55
C ALA A 45 -13.63 -1.60 -5.44
N ALA A 46 -14.34 -1.91 -4.36
CA ALA A 46 -14.45 -1.03 -3.20
C ALA A 46 -13.09 -0.77 -2.54
N MET A 47 -12.28 -1.81 -2.36
CA MET A 47 -10.92 -1.71 -1.84
C MET A 47 -10.03 -0.84 -2.75
N ARG A 48 -10.06 -1.03 -4.07
CA ARG A 48 -9.30 -0.19 -5.02
C ARG A 48 -9.72 1.28 -4.94
N ALA A 49 -11.01 1.56 -4.76
CA ALA A 49 -11.50 2.93 -4.57
C ALA A 49 -10.98 3.55 -3.27
N ASP A 50 -10.99 2.81 -2.15
CA ASP A 50 -10.41 3.27 -0.88
C ASP A 50 -8.89 3.49 -1.00
N ILE A 51 -8.15 2.60 -1.68
CA ILE A 51 -6.71 2.77 -1.93
C ILE A 51 -6.45 4.01 -2.80
N GLN A 52 -7.24 4.23 -3.86
CA GLN A 52 -7.10 5.40 -4.72
C GLN A 52 -7.40 6.69 -3.95
N ALA A 53 -8.42 6.68 -3.09
CA ALA A 53 -8.68 7.80 -2.20
C ALA A 53 -7.52 8.04 -1.22
N ALA A 54 -6.93 6.97 -0.65
CA ALA A 54 -5.77 7.06 0.24
C ALA A 54 -4.52 7.63 -0.44
N LEU A 55 -4.35 7.39 -1.74
CA LEU A 55 -3.27 7.97 -2.54
C LEU A 55 -3.42 9.50 -2.68
N LEU A 56 -4.66 9.99 -2.79
CA LEU A 56 -4.96 11.40 -3.06
C LEU A 56 -5.23 12.22 -1.81
N GLU A 57 -5.74 11.60 -0.74
CA GLU A 57 -6.10 12.22 0.53
C GLU A 57 -4.99 13.12 1.12
N PRO A 58 -3.70 12.71 1.13
CA PRO A 58 -2.62 13.54 1.66
C PRO A 58 -2.37 14.83 0.86
N PHE A 59 -2.99 15.01 -0.31
CA PHE A 59 -2.81 16.17 -1.17
C PHE A 59 -4.10 16.97 -1.39
N GLY A 60 -5.19 16.65 -0.68
CA GLY A 60 -6.52 17.21 -0.94
C GLY A 60 -6.63 18.73 -0.76
N ASP A 61 -5.76 19.32 0.06
CA ASP A 61 -5.65 20.78 0.28
C ASP A 61 -4.69 21.48 -0.70
N LEU A 62 -3.95 20.73 -1.53
CA LEU A 62 -3.04 21.30 -2.52
C LEU A 62 -3.72 21.39 -3.89
N THR A 63 -3.49 22.50 -4.59
CA THR A 63 -4.01 22.69 -5.95
C THR A 63 -2.89 22.96 -6.96
N GLY A 64 -3.12 22.56 -8.22
CA GLY A 64 -2.28 22.96 -9.34
C GLY A 64 -0.86 22.37 -9.31
N LYS A 65 0.16 23.22 -9.53
CA LYS A 65 1.54 22.76 -9.78
C LYS A 65 2.14 21.97 -8.62
N LYS A 66 1.86 22.36 -7.37
CA LYS A 66 2.44 21.71 -6.19
C LYS A 66 1.92 20.28 -6.02
N GLN A 67 0.60 20.09 -6.14
CA GLN A 67 -0.02 18.77 -6.10
C GLN A 67 0.58 17.84 -7.17
N HIS A 68 0.68 18.32 -8.41
CA HIS A 68 1.27 17.55 -9.51
C HIS A 68 2.75 17.21 -9.29
N ALA A 69 3.53 18.12 -8.71
CA ALA A 69 4.94 17.85 -8.41
C ALA A 69 5.12 16.74 -7.37
N LEU A 70 4.30 16.75 -6.32
CA LEU A 70 4.36 15.73 -5.27
C LEU A 70 3.83 14.37 -5.74
N LEU A 71 2.73 14.34 -6.51
CA LEU A 71 2.24 13.09 -7.11
C LEU A 71 3.28 12.44 -8.04
N ARG A 72 3.96 13.24 -8.87
CA ARG A 72 5.07 12.73 -9.70
C ARG A 72 6.24 12.21 -8.87
N ARG A 73 6.51 12.81 -7.71
CA ARG A 73 7.53 12.30 -6.78
C ARG A 73 7.14 10.94 -6.23
N VAL A 74 5.89 10.76 -5.78
CA VAL A 74 5.35 9.46 -5.33
C VAL A 74 5.49 8.43 -6.45
N GLU A 75 5.03 8.77 -7.65
CA GLU A 75 5.09 7.87 -8.82
C GLU A 75 6.53 7.44 -9.14
N ARG A 76 7.49 8.38 -9.16
CA ARG A 76 8.91 8.09 -9.41
C ARG A 76 9.47 7.10 -8.38
N ILE A 77 9.23 7.36 -7.09
CA ILE A 77 9.72 6.51 -6.00
C ILE A 77 9.07 5.13 -6.09
N GLY A 78 7.74 5.08 -6.23
CA GLY A 78 6.98 3.85 -6.31
C GLY A 78 7.35 3.00 -7.53
N LYS A 79 7.54 3.61 -8.72
CA LYS A 79 8.07 2.90 -9.90
C LYS A 79 9.44 2.29 -9.63
N GLY A 80 10.33 3.03 -8.98
CA GLY A 80 11.62 2.51 -8.56
C GLY A 80 11.50 1.25 -7.71
N VAL A 81 10.55 1.22 -6.77
CA VAL A 81 10.24 0.04 -5.94
C VAL A 81 9.71 -1.11 -6.80
N ILE A 82 8.67 -0.85 -7.61
CA ILE A 82 7.96 -1.86 -8.41
C ILE A 82 8.88 -2.57 -9.41
N THR A 83 9.86 -1.88 -10.00
CA THR A 83 10.83 -2.51 -10.92
C THR A 83 11.53 -3.72 -10.30
N GLY A 84 11.69 -3.76 -8.97
CA GLY A 84 12.29 -4.89 -8.25
C GLY A 84 11.38 -6.10 -8.04
N TRP A 85 10.12 -6.06 -8.50
CA TRP A 85 9.11 -7.09 -8.21
C TRP A 85 8.85 -8.08 -9.36
N GLY A 86 9.44 -7.88 -10.54
CA GLY A 86 9.05 -8.62 -11.76
C GLY A 86 9.08 -10.16 -11.69
N ASN A 87 9.85 -10.75 -10.75
CA ASN A 87 9.93 -12.20 -10.56
C ASN A 87 9.20 -12.70 -9.30
N ARG A 88 8.43 -11.85 -8.61
CA ARG A 88 7.75 -12.20 -7.36
C ARG A 88 6.28 -12.50 -7.60
N SER A 89 5.72 -13.43 -6.84
CA SER A 89 4.27 -13.66 -6.83
C SER A 89 3.54 -12.45 -6.24
N ALA A 90 2.31 -12.19 -6.69
CA ALA A 90 1.50 -11.11 -6.15
C ALA A 90 1.26 -11.27 -4.64
N LEU A 91 1.11 -12.51 -4.16
CA LEU A 91 0.97 -12.83 -2.73
C LEU A 91 2.23 -12.45 -1.94
N SER A 92 3.44 -12.77 -2.43
CA SER A 92 4.69 -12.41 -1.76
C SER A 92 4.90 -10.89 -1.69
N VAL A 93 4.56 -10.17 -2.76
CA VAL A 93 4.59 -8.70 -2.78
C VAL A 93 3.57 -8.12 -1.80
N MET A 94 2.35 -8.69 -1.77
CA MET A 94 1.31 -8.27 -0.83
C MET A 94 1.74 -8.44 0.62
N LEU A 95 2.29 -9.60 0.99
CA LEU A 95 2.81 -9.88 2.33
C LEU A 95 3.91 -8.90 2.75
N THR A 96 4.82 -8.59 1.81
CA THR A 96 5.86 -7.59 2.02
C THR A 96 5.25 -6.22 2.32
N LEU A 97 4.26 -5.77 1.53
CA LEU A 97 3.60 -4.49 1.73
C LEU A 97 2.78 -4.44 3.03
N TRP A 98 2.18 -5.57 3.42
CA TRP A 98 1.50 -5.71 4.70
C TRP A 98 2.45 -5.56 5.88
N TYR A 99 3.55 -6.31 5.92
CA TYR A 99 4.54 -6.20 6.99
C TYR A 99 5.20 -4.82 7.03
N PHE A 100 5.45 -4.22 5.88
CA PHE A 100 5.95 -2.85 5.77
C PHE A 100 4.98 -1.86 6.42
N LEU A 101 3.70 -1.91 6.07
CA LEU A 101 2.70 -1.01 6.64
C LEU A 101 2.52 -1.25 8.13
N LYS A 102 2.47 -2.53 8.55
CA LYS A 102 2.36 -2.92 9.95
C LYS A 102 3.52 -2.37 10.78
N ASP A 103 4.75 -2.52 10.31
CA ASP A 103 5.94 -2.03 10.99
C ASP A 103 5.92 -0.50 11.14
N LEU A 104 5.53 0.22 10.08
CA LEU A 104 5.39 1.67 10.12
C LEU A 104 4.31 2.15 11.11
N THR A 105 3.18 1.45 11.18
CA THR A 105 2.09 1.80 12.11
C THR A 105 2.39 1.41 13.54
N ASP A 106 3.00 0.24 13.77
CA ASP A 106 3.37 -0.24 15.11
C ASP A 106 4.41 0.68 15.77
N ARG A 107 5.32 1.25 14.96
CA ARG A 107 6.36 2.19 15.42
C ARG A 107 5.89 3.64 15.46
N GLU A 108 4.62 3.90 15.14
CA GLU A 108 4.03 5.25 15.05
C GLU A 108 4.75 6.19 14.04
N VAL A 109 5.56 5.63 13.13
CA VAL A 109 6.24 6.37 12.06
C VAL A 109 5.21 6.83 11.02
N LEU A 110 4.20 5.99 10.77
CA LEU A 110 3.05 6.31 9.93
C LEU A 110 1.77 6.21 10.73
N ILE A 111 1.08 7.34 10.91
CA ILE A 111 -0.20 7.38 11.61
C ILE A 111 -1.34 7.30 10.59
N LEU A 112 -2.08 6.19 10.63
CA LEU A 112 -3.34 6.05 9.90
C LEU A 112 -4.46 6.62 10.76
N TRP A 113 -5.04 7.73 10.34
CA TRP A 113 -6.14 8.36 11.07
C TRP A 113 -7.39 7.48 11.03
N GLN A 114 -8.13 7.44 12.13
CA GLN A 114 -9.41 6.74 12.19
C GLN A 114 -10.34 7.28 11.09
N GLY A 115 -10.91 6.38 10.29
CA GLY A 115 -11.77 6.73 9.17
C GLY A 115 -11.05 7.32 7.95
N SER A 116 -9.72 7.38 7.93
CA SER A 116 -8.96 7.71 6.71
C SER A 116 -9.22 6.68 5.63
N ALA A 117 -9.02 7.06 4.36
CA ALA A 117 -9.19 6.12 3.26
C ALA A 117 -8.21 4.94 3.37
N MET A 118 -7.01 5.17 3.92
CA MET A 118 -6.03 4.11 4.14
C MET A 118 -6.47 3.13 5.23
N GLU A 119 -7.06 3.61 6.34
CA GLU A 119 -7.61 2.72 7.38
C GLU A 119 -8.78 1.87 6.87
N ARG A 120 -9.66 2.46 6.06
CA ARG A 120 -10.71 1.68 5.38
C ARG A 120 -10.13 0.64 4.42
N ALA A 121 -9.15 1.03 3.60
CA ALA A 121 -8.49 0.12 2.66
C ALA A 121 -7.85 -1.08 3.40
N THR A 122 -7.11 -0.83 4.47
CA THR A 122 -6.45 -1.91 5.24
C THR A 122 -7.45 -2.81 5.96
N SER A 123 -8.56 -2.24 6.46
CA SER A 123 -9.64 -3.02 7.09
C SER A 123 -10.34 -3.97 6.11
N ARG A 124 -10.43 -3.61 4.82
CA ARG A 124 -10.97 -4.47 3.75
C ARG A 124 -9.96 -5.49 3.25
N LEU A 125 -8.70 -5.09 3.15
CA LEU A 125 -7.59 -5.95 2.72
C LEU A 125 -7.42 -7.15 3.67
N LEU A 126 -7.44 -6.91 4.98
CA LEU A 126 -7.17 -7.93 6.01
C LEU A 126 -8.04 -9.21 5.91
N PRO A 127 -9.38 -9.13 5.82
CA PRO A 127 -10.23 -10.31 5.67
C PRO A 127 -10.01 -11.08 4.36
N MET A 128 -9.69 -10.39 3.27
CA MET A 128 -9.43 -11.02 1.96
C MET A 128 -8.21 -11.94 1.99
N PHE A 129 -7.38 -11.80 3.03
CA PHE A 129 -6.18 -12.58 3.24
C PHE A 129 -6.34 -13.74 4.22
N ALA A 130 -7.46 -13.85 4.93
CA ALA A 130 -7.63 -14.84 6.00
C ALA A 130 -7.36 -16.29 5.54
N HIS A 131 -7.53 -16.59 4.25
CA HIS A 131 -7.25 -17.92 3.68
C HIS A 131 -5.83 -18.09 3.09
N GLY A 132 -5.25 -17.05 2.47
CA GLY A 132 -3.90 -17.13 1.86
C GLY A 132 -2.75 -16.78 2.82
N PHE A 133 -3.01 -15.95 3.85
CA PHE A 133 -1.99 -15.56 4.83
C PHE A 133 -1.75 -16.61 5.91
N GLU A 134 -2.74 -17.44 6.25
CA GLU A 134 -2.56 -18.48 7.29
C GLU A 134 -1.47 -19.50 6.90
N GLU A 135 -1.32 -19.82 5.61
CA GLU A 135 -0.29 -20.74 5.11
C GLU A 135 1.12 -20.11 5.12
N GLU A 136 1.24 -18.79 4.88
CA GLU A 136 2.53 -18.07 4.82
C GLU A 136 2.83 -17.21 6.07
N LYS A 137 2.00 -17.28 7.12
CA LYS A 137 2.13 -16.50 8.38
C LYS A 137 3.45 -16.69 9.15
N ARG A 138 4.35 -17.54 8.65
CA ARG A 138 5.71 -17.77 9.16
C ARG A 138 6.81 -17.35 8.18
N ASP A 139 6.50 -16.48 7.21
CA ASP A 139 7.47 -16.11 6.19
C ASP A 139 8.43 -15.00 6.66
N THR A 140 9.55 -15.44 7.25
CA THR A 140 10.70 -14.59 7.56
C THR A 140 11.19 -13.80 6.33
N ALA A 141 10.99 -14.31 5.11
CA ALA A 141 11.42 -13.63 3.89
C ALA A 141 10.59 -12.37 3.61
N ALA A 142 9.26 -12.42 3.74
CA ALA A 142 8.41 -11.23 3.56
C ALA A 142 8.72 -10.12 4.58
N GLN A 143 9.00 -10.48 5.84
CA GLN A 143 9.42 -9.50 6.85
C GLN A 143 10.78 -8.88 6.51
N GLU A 144 11.74 -9.70 6.06
CA GLU A 144 13.05 -9.21 5.64
C GLU A 144 12.93 -8.31 4.40
N GLN A 145 12.09 -8.67 3.44
CA GLN A 145 11.79 -7.83 2.28
C GLN A 145 11.13 -6.51 2.68
N ALA A 146 10.26 -6.51 3.70
CA ALA A 146 9.65 -5.28 4.23
C ALA A 146 10.70 -4.37 4.87
N ARG A 147 11.66 -4.92 5.62
CA ARG A 147 12.81 -4.16 6.16
C ARG A 147 13.69 -3.59 5.05
N GLN A 148 13.97 -4.37 4.01
CA GLN A 148 14.74 -3.91 2.85
C GLN A 148 14.02 -2.80 2.09
N LEU A 149 12.69 -2.90 1.96
CA LEU A 149 11.87 -1.84 1.39
C LEU A 149 11.95 -0.57 2.24
N LEU A 150 11.80 -0.67 3.56
CA LEU A 150 11.93 0.47 4.46
C LEU A 150 13.32 1.13 4.35
N ALA A 151 14.40 0.34 4.42
CA ALA A 151 15.76 0.84 4.30
C ALA A 151 15.99 1.57 2.97
N ARG A 152 15.42 1.06 1.87
CA ARG A 152 15.47 1.72 0.57
C ARG A 152 14.74 3.06 0.56
N LEU A 153 13.59 3.16 1.22
CA LEU A 153 12.82 4.40 1.30
C LEU A 153 13.49 5.44 2.22
N GLN A 154 14.18 4.99 3.26
CA GLN A 154 15.01 5.83 4.13
C GLN A 154 16.18 6.47 3.37
N VAL A 155 16.78 5.77 2.40
CA VAL A 155 17.78 6.39 1.51
C VAL A 155 17.19 7.55 0.68
N GLU A 156 15.88 7.56 0.41
CA GLU A 156 15.18 8.68 -0.24
C GLU A 156 14.74 9.79 0.75
N GLY A 157 15.14 9.68 2.03
CA GLY A 157 14.82 10.62 3.11
C GLY A 157 13.38 10.52 3.61
N LEU A 158 12.83 9.30 3.64
CA LEU A 158 11.47 8.99 4.07
C LEU A 158 11.49 8.02 5.25
N TYR A 159 10.56 8.16 6.18
CA TYR A 159 10.40 7.27 7.33
C TYR A 159 11.63 7.20 8.25
N ASP A 160 12.35 8.31 8.36
CA ASP A 160 13.37 8.55 9.41
C ASP A 160 12.75 8.77 10.79
#